data_AF-A0A3M8F9G7-F1
#
_entry.id   AF-A0A3M8F9G7-F1
#
_cell.length_a   1.000
_cell.length_b   1.000
_cell.length_c   1.000
_cell.angle_alpha   90.00
_cell.angle_beta   90.00
_cell.angle_gamma   90.00
#
_symmetry.space_group_name_H-M   'P 1'
#
loop_
_entity.id
_entity.type
_entity.pdbx_description
1 polymer ?
#
loop_
_entity_poly.entity_id
_entity_poly.type
_entity_poly.pdbx_seq_one_letter_code
_entity_poly.pdbx_strand_id
1 'polypeptide(L)'
;MSTGTPPDDPATARRRQRLAYTAWIEQICRSDPGARTALRSGLRRDIDDVPRMHRLVTRWLPQGRAVSATEQRAYYAVAAMIADRPRSSLGTAAPAPDDDTAHEDTAPAGTDSEKSPGDSDSDGAASQKTTARYGDSLGMAFALAVTTGPGRDREMRESTAEARLNLLTRQSTNGLHRHLPAAVRYLRDLAVPVDWAQLLDDLIAWPAHSGRISRRWLQDYYRLRAADLRAKAEDGDRQELEESGLLHVPGPRAQSPDPSPTTTA
;
A
#
# COMPACT_ATOMS: atom_id res chain seq x y z
N MET A 1 -10.31 6.43 -42.49
CA MET A 1 -10.60 7.17 -41.24
C MET A 1 -9.54 6.80 -40.22
N SER A 2 -8.52 7.65 -40.06
CA SER A 2 -7.43 7.41 -39.11
C SER A 2 -7.91 7.81 -37.72
N THR A 3 -8.16 6.83 -36.85
CA THR A 3 -8.32 7.08 -35.42
C THR A 3 -6.97 7.48 -34.86
N GLY A 4 -6.74 8.78 -34.69
CA GLY A 4 -5.59 9.28 -33.96
C GLY A 4 -5.69 8.79 -32.52
N THR A 5 -4.82 7.85 -32.13
CA THR A 5 -4.58 7.52 -30.73
C THR A 5 -4.29 8.84 -29.99
N PRO A 6 -5.08 9.23 -28.98
CA PRO A 6 -4.79 10.43 -28.22
C PRO A 6 -3.37 10.30 -27.64
N PRO A 7 -2.58 11.39 -27.63
CA PRO A 7 -1.22 11.33 -27.10
C PRO A 7 -1.26 10.78 -25.68
N ASP A 8 -0.52 9.69 -25.43
CA ASP A 8 -0.41 9.04 -24.13
C ASP A 8 -0.07 10.12 -23.07
N ASP A 9 -0.95 10.28 -22.07
CA ASP A 9 -0.72 11.22 -20.97
C ASP A 9 0.66 10.93 -20.35
N PRO A 10 1.57 11.92 -20.23
CA PRO A 10 2.89 11.70 -19.67
C PRO A 10 2.86 11.08 -18.26
N ALA A 11 1.78 11.28 -17.49
CA ALA A 11 1.59 10.61 -16.20
C ALA A 11 1.40 9.09 -16.36
N THR A 12 0.60 8.67 -17.35
CA THR A 12 0.34 7.26 -17.67
C THR A 12 1.61 6.57 -18.18
N ALA A 13 2.37 7.25 -19.05
CA ALA A 13 3.65 6.74 -19.55
C ALA A 13 4.67 6.53 -18.41
N ARG A 14 4.78 7.49 -17.48
CA ARG A 14 5.61 7.34 -16.28
C ARG A 14 5.16 6.14 -15.46
N ARG A 15 3.87 6.04 -15.12
CA ARG A 15 3.35 4.92 -14.32
C ARG A 15 3.64 3.56 -14.97
N ARG A 16 3.48 3.45 -16.30
CA ARG A 16 3.82 2.23 -17.07
C ARG A 16 5.31 1.89 -16.94
N GLN A 17 6.20 2.87 -17.02
CA GLN A 17 7.64 2.66 -16.81
C GLN A 17 7.97 2.21 -15.38
N ARG A 18 7.34 2.81 -14.37
CA ARG A 18 7.52 2.43 -12.96
C ARG A 18 7.06 1.01 -12.68
N LEU A 19 5.92 0.61 -13.24
CA LEU A 19 5.43 -0.77 -13.18
C LEU A 19 6.36 -1.77 -13.89
N ALA A 20 6.84 -1.42 -15.08
CA ALA A 20 7.79 -2.27 -15.80
C ALA A 20 9.09 -2.48 -15.01
N TYR A 21 9.58 -1.44 -14.34
CA TYR A 21 10.74 -1.50 -13.46
C TYR A 21 10.52 -2.45 -12.28
N THR A 22 9.45 -2.25 -11.51
CA THR A 22 9.19 -3.04 -10.30
C THR A 22 8.91 -4.50 -10.63
N ALA A 23 8.14 -4.77 -11.69
CA ALA A 23 7.90 -6.12 -12.19
C ALA A 23 9.20 -6.82 -12.63
N TRP A 24 10.11 -6.10 -13.29
CA TRP A 24 11.41 -6.64 -13.65
C TRP A 24 12.28 -6.96 -12.42
N ILE A 25 12.29 -6.09 -11.41
CA ILE A 25 13.02 -6.35 -10.15
C ILE A 25 12.43 -7.57 -9.43
N GLU A 26 11.10 -7.70 -9.39
CA GLU A 26 10.45 -8.87 -8.79
C GLU A 26 10.77 -10.16 -9.54
N GLN A 27 10.84 -10.10 -10.87
CA GLN A 27 11.19 -11.25 -11.71
C GLN A 27 12.65 -11.65 -11.50
N ILE A 28 13.59 -10.70 -11.53
CA ILE A 28 15.02 -11.01 -11.37
C ILE A 28 15.33 -11.54 -9.97
N CYS A 29 14.65 -11.04 -8.94
CA CYS A 29 14.75 -11.58 -7.58
C CYS A 29 14.24 -13.02 -7.45
N ARG A 30 13.33 -13.44 -8.34
CA ARG A 30 12.80 -14.82 -8.40
C ARG A 30 13.71 -15.75 -9.20
N SER A 31 14.31 -15.27 -10.28
CA SER A 31 15.12 -16.10 -11.18
C SER A 31 16.60 -16.22 -10.77
N ASP A 32 17.17 -15.20 -10.12
CA ASP A 32 18.59 -15.15 -9.78
C ASP A 32 18.81 -14.80 -8.28
N PRO A 33 19.16 -15.78 -7.44
CA PRO A 33 19.48 -15.55 -6.03
C PRO A 33 20.69 -14.62 -5.80
N GLY A 34 21.65 -14.59 -6.74
CA GLY A 34 22.81 -13.71 -6.70
C GLY A 34 22.41 -12.25 -6.90
N ALA A 35 21.59 -11.98 -7.93
CA ALA A 35 20.98 -10.66 -8.14
C ALA A 35 20.16 -10.21 -6.94
N ARG A 36 19.34 -11.10 -6.36
CA ARG A 36 18.58 -10.78 -5.14
C ARG A 36 19.50 -10.39 -3.99
N THR A 37 20.59 -11.13 -3.76
CA THR A 37 21.54 -10.85 -2.68
C THR A 37 22.24 -9.49 -2.90
N ALA A 38 22.61 -9.17 -4.14
CA ALA A 38 23.16 -7.86 -4.50
C ALA A 38 22.17 -6.72 -4.24
N LEU A 39 20.91 -6.87 -4.65
CA LEU A 39 19.87 -5.86 -4.41
C LEU A 39 19.59 -5.67 -2.91
N ARG A 40 19.55 -6.77 -2.14
CA ARG A 40 19.32 -6.71 -0.69
C ARG A 40 20.44 -5.98 0.06
N SER A 41 21.67 -5.98 -0.48
CA SER A 41 22.80 -5.28 0.15
C SER A 41 22.65 -3.75 0.19
N GLY A 42 21.74 -3.19 -0.60
CA GLY A 42 21.41 -1.78 -0.61
C GLY A 42 20.43 -1.33 0.49
N LEU A 43 19.93 -2.25 1.33
CA LEU A 43 19.09 -1.87 2.46
C LEU A 43 19.89 -1.02 3.46
N ARG A 44 19.40 0.19 3.76
CA ARG A 44 20.01 1.15 4.69
C ARG A 44 21.43 1.60 4.32
N ARG A 45 21.89 1.33 3.09
CA ARG A 45 23.17 1.83 2.57
C ARG A 45 22.95 3.00 1.62
N ASP A 46 23.97 3.84 1.50
CA ASP A 46 23.96 4.92 0.52
C ASP A 46 24.20 4.37 -0.90
N ILE A 47 23.84 5.14 -1.93
CA ILE A 47 23.94 4.71 -3.32
C ILE A 47 25.39 4.40 -3.70
N ASP A 48 26.35 5.11 -3.12
CA ASP A 48 27.78 4.98 -3.39
C ASP A 48 28.39 3.68 -2.83
N ASP A 49 27.70 3.01 -1.90
CA ASP A 49 28.20 1.81 -1.21
C ASP A 49 27.78 0.49 -1.88
N VAL A 50 27.09 0.53 -3.03
CA VAL A 50 26.43 -0.65 -3.62
C VAL A 50 26.81 -0.91 -5.09
N PRO A 51 28.10 -1.18 -5.40
CA PRO A 51 28.58 -1.32 -6.77
C PRO A 51 27.90 -2.44 -7.56
N ARG A 52 27.56 -3.55 -6.89
CA ARG A 52 26.89 -4.70 -7.52
C ARG A 52 25.46 -4.37 -7.96
N MET A 53 24.80 -3.45 -7.27
CA MET A 53 23.41 -3.06 -7.53
C MET A 53 23.29 -2.10 -8.70
N HIS A 54 24.30 -1.25 -8.94
CA HIS A 54 24.33 -0.35 -10.09
C HIS A 54 24.10 -1.08 -11.42
N ARG A 55 24.71 -2.26 -11.61
CA ARG A 55 24.52 -3.08 -12.83
C ARG A 55 23.06 -3.39 -13.14
N LEU A 56 22.19 -3.45 -12.13
CA LEU A 56 20.79 -3.82 -12.28
C LEU A 56 19.87 -2.59 -12.41
N VAL A 57 20.10 -1.55 -11.61
CA VAL A 57 19.20 -0.40 -11.53
C VAL A 57 19.52 0.67 -12.58
N THR A 58 20.78 0.86 -12.96
CA THR A 58 21.21 1.95 -13.87
C THR A 58 20.53 1.91 -15.24
N ARG A 59 20.17 0.72 -15.75
CA ARG A 59 19.45 0.59 -17.02
C ARG A 59 18.03 1.18 -17.01
N TRP A 60 17.42 1.30 -15.83
CA TRP A 60 16.05 1.79 -15.64
C TRP A 60 15.98 3.27 -15.29
N LEU A 61 17.12 3.84 -14.90
CA LEU A 61 17.27 5.27 -14.70
C LEU A 61 17.14 5.99 -16.05
N PRO A 62 16.40 7.12 -16.11
CA PRO A 62 16.24 7.91 -17.32
C PRO A 62 17.59 8.24 -17.96
N GLN A 63 17.78 7.81 -19.21
CA GLN A 63 18.99 8.07 -19.97
C GLN A 63 18.88 9.46 -20.63
N GLY A 64 19.92 10.29 -20.52
CA GLY A 64 19.97 11.59 -21.20
C GLY A 64 19.41 12.79 -20.41
N ARG A 65 18.95 12.61 -19.17
CA ARG A 65 18.73 13.72 -18.22
C ARG A 65 19.52 13.51 -16.95
N ALA A 66 19.95 14.59 -16.31
CA ALA A 66 20.49 14.52 -14.97
C ALA A 66 19.38 14.00 -14.03
N VAL A 67 19.57 12.80 -13.49
CA VAL A 67 18.67 12.22 -12.50
C VAL A 67 19.10 12.75 -11.13
N SER A 68 18.17 13.38 -10.40
CA SER A 68 18.48 13.90 -9.06
C SER A 68 18.91 12.79 -8.11
N ALA A 69 19.79 13.09 -7.16
CA ALA A 69 20.25 12.10 -6.17
C ALA A 69 19.08 11.46 -5.41
N THR A 70 18.03 12.23 -5.11
CA THR A 70 16.80 11.71 -4.50
C THR A 70 16.08 10.69 -5.39
N GLU A 71 15.92 11.00 -6.68
CA GLU A 71 15.25 10.07 -7.60
C GLU A 71 16.06 8.78 -7.71
N GLN A 72 17.38 8.86 -7.87
CA GLN A 72 18.24 7.67 -7.85
C GLN A 72 18.06 6.88 -6.56
N ARG A 73 18.17 7.53 -5.40
CA ARG A 73 17.99 6.89 -4.10
C ARG A 73 16.62 6.19 -3.96
N ALA A 74 15.55 6.75 -4.52
CA ALA A 74 14.23 6.14 -4.53
C ALA A 74 14.20 4.83 -5.34
N TYR A 75 14.77 4.80 -6.55
CA TYR A 75 14.88 3.58 -7.36
C TYR A 75 15.63 2.48 -6.60
N TYR A 76 16.76 2.83 -5.98
CA TYR A 76 17.58 1.87 -5.24
C TYR A 76 16.85 1.39 -3.98
N ALA A 77 16.28 2.29 -3.18
CA ALA A 77 15.54 1.92 -1.98
C ALA A 77 14.39 0.96 -2.28
N VAL A 78 13.60 1.22 -3.34
CA VAL A 78 12.49 0.34 -3.75
C VAL A 78 13.01 -1.03 -4.19
N ALA A 79 14.07 -1.11 -4.99
CA ALA A 79 14.64 -2.40 -5.39
C ALA A 79 15.18 -3.20 -4.20
N ALA A 80 15.83 -2.54 -3.24
CA ALA A 80 16.29 -3.18 -2.02
C ALA A 80 15.13 -3.71 -1.17
N MET A 81 14.04 -2.93 -1.03
CA MET A 81 12.83 -3.36 -0.31
C MET A 81 12.12 -4.52 -1.01
N ILE A 82 12.05 -4.54 -2.34
CA ILE A 82 11.49 -5.68 -3.09
C ILE A 82 12.32 -6.95 -2.84
N ALA A 83 13.65 -6.82 -2.88
CA ALA A 83 14.60 -7.92 -2.66
C ALA A 83 14.60 -8.45 -1.20
N ASP A 84 14.26 -7.59 -0.23
CA ASP A 84 14.09 -7.93 1.19
C ASP A 84 12.77 -8.67 1.44
N ARG A 85 12.59 -9.82 0.81
CA ARG A 85 11.42 -10.65 1.10
C ARG A 85 11.54 -11.24 2.50
N PRO A 86 10.45 -11.24 3.28
CA PRO A 86 10.44 -11.90 4.57
C PRO A 86 10.74 -13.39 4.44
N ARG A 87 11.40 -13.93 5.47
CA ARG A 87 11.79 -15.36 5.55
C ARG A 87 10.62 -16.30 5.80
N SER A 88 9.39 -15.81 5.90
CA SER A 88 8.17 -16.61 6.14
C SER A 88 7.76 -17.54 5.00
N SER A 89 8.58 -17.68 3.95
CA SER A 89 8.53 -18.81 3.01
C SER A 89 9.56 -19.91 3.31
N LEU A 90 10.35 -19.78 4.38
CA LEU A 90 11.40 -20.70 4.77
C LEU A 90 11.56 -20.76 6.31
N GLY A 91 10.62 -21.44 6.98
CA GLY A 91 10.84 -21.99 8.33
C GLY A 91 10.72 -21.02 9.51
N THR A 92 9.81 -21.37 10.41
CA THR A 92 9.64 -20.88 11.78
C THR A 92 10.97 -20.65 12.53
N ALA A 93 11.24 -19.41 12.93
CA ALA A 93 12.02 -19.08 14.12
C ALA A 93 11.82 -17.59 14.45
N ALA A 94 11.08 -17.32 15.52
CA ALA A 94 10.90 -15.99 16.10
C ALA A 94 12.21 -15.44 16.69
N PRO A 95 12.38 -14.12 16.73
CA PRO A 95 13.10 -13.52 17.85
C PRO A 95 12.27 -12.44 18.57
N ALA A 96 12.52 -12.38 19.88
CA ALA A 96 11.88 -11.56 20.90
C ALA A 96 12.07 -10.04 20.68
N PRO A 97 11.22 -9.19 21.28
CA PRO A 97 11.42 -7.75 21.31
C PRO A 97 12.38 -7.39 22.46
N ASP A 98 13.53 -6.80 22.11
CA ASP A 98 14.35 -6.07 23.06
C ASP A 98 13.79 -4.65 23.21
N ASP A 99 13.43 -4.36 24.45
CA ASP A 99 12.96 -3.11 25.01
C ASP A 99 14.18 -2.19 25.22
N ASP A 100 14.21 -1.02 24.58
CA ASP A 100 14.91 0.15 25.11
C ASP A 100 14.65 1.38 24.24
N THR A 101 13.83 2.31 24.71
CA THR A 101 14.01 3.74 24.41
C THR A 101 13.37 4.58 25.50
N ALA A 102 14.24 5.09 26.37
CA ALA A 102 13.93 6.15 27.32
C ALA A 102 13.41 7.40 26.58
N HIS A 103 12.29 7.94 27.09
CA HIS A 103 11.76 9.24 26.72
C HIS A 103 12.46 10.32 27.53
N GLU A 104 13.07 11.29 26.87
CA GLU A 104 13.30 12.62 27.46
C GLU A 104 12.26 13.60 26.90
N ASP A 105 11.55 14.21 27.85
CA ASP A 105 10.72 15.40 27.75
C ASP A 105 11.41 16.52 26.98
N THR A 106 10.68 17.20 26.09
CA THR A 106 10.74 18.67 25.91
C THR A 106 9.57 19.12 25.04
N ALA A 107 8.61 19.82 25.66
CA ALA A 107 7.66 20.71 24.99
C ALA A 107 8.40 21.97 24.48
N PRO A 108 7.86 22.75 23.51
CA PRO A 108 6.86 23.74 23.91
C PRO A 108 5.82 24.17 22.85
N ALA A 109 4.79 24.83 23.41
CA ALA A 109 4.10 26.03 22.94
C ALA A 109 3.32 26.02 21.62
N GLY A 110 2.00 26.20 21.78
CA GLY A 110 1.07 26.51 20.71
C GLY A 110 1.10 27.98 20.27
N THR A 111 0.40 28.24 19.18
CA THR A 111 -0.24 29.52 18.91
C THR A 111 -1.46 29.25 18.02
N ASP A 112 -2.59 29.78 18.45
CA ASP A 112 -3.89 29.71 17.80
C ASP A 112 -3.88 30.34 16.40
N SER A 113 -4.68 29.79 15.51
CA SER A 113 -5.44 30.57 14.52
C SER A 113 -6.53 29.69 13.89
N GLU A 114 -7.74 29.88 14.39
CA GLU A 114 -8.98 29.47 13.76
C GLU A 114 -9.24 30.32 12.50
N LYS A 115 -9.67 29.67 11.42
CA LYS A 115 -10.75 30.17 10.56
C LYS A 115 -11.30 29.07 9.66
N SER A 116 -12.56 28.74 9.89
CA SER A 116 -13.53 28.16 8.95
C SER A 116 -14.59 29.25 8.68
N PRO A 117 -15.60 29.12 7.77
CA PRO A 117 -15.96 28.00 6.89
C PRO A 117 -16.45 28.42 5.45
N GLY A 118 -16.88 27.42 4.66
CA GLY A 118 -17.62 27.55 3.36
C GLY A 118 -16.74 27.21 2.15
N ASP A 119 -17.10 26.34 1.21
CA ASP A 119 -18.40 25.88 0.71
C ASP A 119 -18.21 24.49 0.07
N SER A 120 -19.18 23.59 0.21
CA SER A 120 -19.17 22.22 -0.36
C SER A 120 -20.26 22.10 -1.40
N ASP A 121 -19.88 21.86 -2.65
CA ASP A 121 -20.55 20.92 -3.57
C ASP A 121 -19.94 21.02 -4.98
N SER A 122 -18.92 20.20 -5.25
CA SER A 122 -18.53 19.75 -6.61
C SER A 122 -17.39 18.70 -6.65
N ASP A 123 -16.88 18.25 -5.50
CA ASP A 123 -15.58 17.54 -5.42
C ASP A 123 -15.62 16.01 -5.71
N GLY A 124 -16.80 15.43 -5.95
CA GLY A 124 -16.98 13.99 -6.13
C GLY A 124 -16.35 13.44 -7.42
N ALA A 125 -16.47 14.16 -8.54
CA ALA A 125 -15.95 13.72 -9.83
C ALA A 125 -14.43 13.90 -9.98
N ALA A 126 -13.86 14.92 -9.32
CA ALA A 126 -12.42 15.17 -9.32
C ALA A 126 -11.65 14.19 -8.40
N SER A 127 -12.25 13.80 -7.26
CA SER A 127 -11.69 12.76 -6.38
C SER A 127 -11.67 11.37 -7.02
N GLN A 128 -12.65 11.02 -7.85
CA GLN A 128 -12.64 9.75 -8.60
C GLN A 128 -11.64 9.74 -9.78
N LYS A 129 -11.43 10.88 -10.46
CA LYS A 129 -10.39 10.99 -11.51
C LYS A 129 -8.96 10.97 -10.97
N THR A 130 -8.76 11.49 -9.75
CA THR A 130 -7.44 11.51 -9.12
C THR A 130 -7.06 10.14 -8.55
N THR A 131 -8.00 9.39 -7.98
CA THR A 131 -7.78 7.99 -7.57
C THR A 131 -7.46 7.07 -8.75
N ALA A 132 -7.98 7.33 -9.96
CA ALA A 132 -7.58 6.58 -11.15
C ALA A 132 -6.15 6.90 -11.66
N ARG A 133 -5.59 8.07 -11.31
CA ARG A 133 -4.24 8.49 -11.74
C ARG A 133 -3.14 7.97 -10.81
N TYR A 134 -3.47 7.67 -9.58
CA TYR A 134 -2.56 7.13 -8.58
C TYR A 134 -2.89 5.65 -8.33
N GLY A 135 -1.88 4.84 -8.03
CA GLY A 135 -2.10 3.48 -7.54
C GLY A 135 -2.46 3.47 -6.05
N ASP A 136 -2.49 2.27 -5.48
CA ASP A 136 -2.75 2.10 -4.05
C ASP A 136 -1.65 2.78 -3.23
N SER A 137 -2.05 3.72 -2.37
CA SER A 137 -1.07 4.42 -1.55
C SER A 137 -0.59 3.55 -0.39
N LEU A 138 0.54 3.92 0.22
CA LEU A 138 1.04 3.21 1.40
C LEU A 138 0.02 3.24 2.55
N GLY A 139 -0.79 4.30 2.64
CA GLY A 139 -1.90 4.39 3.58
C GLY A 139 -2.96 3.31 3.41
N MET A 140 -3.31 2.99 2.16
CA MET A 140 -4.23 1.87 1.86
C MET A 140 -3.64 0.54 2.32
N ALA A 141 -2.34 0.31 2.08
CA ALA A 141 -1.67 -0.90 2.56
C ALA A 141 -1.71 -1.01 4.10
N PHE A 142 -1.48 0.09 4.82
CA PHE A 142 -1.62 0.09 6.28
C PHE A 142 -3.06 -0.20 6.73
N ALA A 143 -4.07 0.33 6.05
CA ALA A 143 -5.45 0.05 6.38
C ALA A 143 -5.82 -1.41 6.07
N LEU A 144 -5.38 -1.96 4.93
CA LEU A 144 -5.56 -3.37 4.60
C LEU A 144 -4.90 -4.30 5.63
N ALA A 145 -3.75 -3.92 6.17
CA ALA A 145 -3.06 -4.69 7.20
C ALA A 145 -3.82 -4.74 8.54
N VAL A 146 -4.74 -3.79 8.79
CA VAL A 146 -5.65 -3.77 9.94
C VAL A 146 -6.94 -4.52 9.64
N THR A 147 -7.45 -4.47 8.40
CA THR A 147 -8.74 -5.07 8.03
C THR A 147 -8.63 -6.52 7.57
N THR A 148 -7.53 -6.88 6.92
CA THR A 148 -7.33 -8.13 6.18
C THR A 148 -6.16 -8.88 6.79
N GLY A 149 -6.31 -9.39 8.00
CA GLY A 149 -5.39 -10.41 8.50
C GLY A 149 -5.71 -11.74 7.82
N PRO A 150 -4.76 -12.41 7.13
CA PRO A 150 -5.00 -13.69 6.46
C PRO A 150 -5.13 -14.88 7.45
N GLY A 151 -5.79 -14.67 8.58
CA GLY A 151 -5.93 -15.60 9.67
C GLY A 151 -5.96 -14.87 11.01
N ARG A 152 -6.68 -15.46 11.97
CA ARG A 152 -6.99 -14.96 13.33
C ARG A 152 -5.76 -14.50 14.17
N ASP A 153 -4.54 -14.72 13.68
CA ASP A 153 -3.27 -14.51 14.40
C ASP A 153 -2.33 -13.45 13.79
N ARG A 154 -2.67 -12.81 12.65
CA ARG A 154 -1.77 -11.86 11.94
C ARG A 154 -2.45 -10.59 11.45
N GLU A 155 -3.25 -9.97 12.32
CA GLU A 155 -3.73 -8.59 12.08
C GLU A 155 -2.78 -7.59 12.75
N MET A 156 -2.51 -6.48 12.06
CA MET A 156 -1.84 -5.36 12.71
C MET A 156 -2.83 -4.62 13.60
N ARG A 157 -2.45 -4.39 14.86
CA ARG A 157 -3.21 -3.50 15.75
C ARG A 157 -3.36 -2.12 15.11
N GLU A 158 -4.57 -1.59 15.12
CA GLU A 158 -4.89 -0.27 14.58
C GLU A 158 -3.97 0.84 15.11
N SER A 159 -3.77 0.89 16.44
CA SER A 159 -2.87 1.86 17.07
C SER A 159 -1.42 1.75 16.58
N THR A 160 -0.96 0.54 16.25
CA THR A 160 0.38 0.30 15.70
C THR A 160 0.48 0.76 14.25
N ALA A 161 -0.56 0.50 13.46
CA ALA A 161 -0.66 0.95 12.07
C ALA A 161 -0.58 2.48 12.00
N GLU A 162 -1.43 3.13 12.79
CA GLU A 162 -1.55 4.58 12.86
C GLU A 162 -0.27 5.23 13.38
N ALA A 163 0.33 4.70 14.45
CA ALA A 163 1.58 5.22 14.99
C ALA A 163 2.73 5.13 13.96
N ARG A 164 2.85 4.01 13.24
CA ARG A 164 3.87 3.84 12.19
C ARG A 164 3.62 4.77 11.01
N LEU A 165 2.37 4.89 10.57
CA LEU A 165 2.01 5.77 9.47
C LEU A 165 2.28 7.24 9.83
N ASN A 166 1.85 7.67 11.02
CA ASN A 166 2.11 9.03 11.54
C ASN A 166 3.59 9.32 11.74
N LEU A 167 4.39 8.33 12.15
CA LEU A 167 5.82 8.48 12.23
C LEU A 167 6.40 8.78 10.84
N LEU A 168 6.04 7.99 9.82
CA LEU A 168 6.55 8.14 8.45
C LEU A 168 6.17 9.49 7.82
N THR A 169 4.95 9.96 8.05
CA THR A 169 4.47 11.22 7.46
C THR A 169 5.17 12.47 7.97
N ARG A 170 5.83 12.37 9.13
CA ARG A 170 6.60 13.47 9.76
C ARG A 170 8.10 13.43 9.41
N GLN A 171 8.57 12.40 8.70
CA GLN A 171 10.00 12.27 8.42
C GLN A 171 10.49 13.14 7.25
N SER A 172 11.73 13.61 7.38
CA SER A 172 12.49 14.14 6.24
C SER A 172 12.80 13.02 5.23
N THR A 173 13.25 13.37 4.03
CA THR A 173 13.67 12.37 3.01
C THR A 173 14.64 11.33 3.58
N ASN A 174 15.64 11.77 4.35
CA ASN A 174 16.61 10.88 5.00
C ASN A 174 15.94 9.97 6.04
N GLY A 175 15.08 10.54 6.90
CA GLY A 175 14.33 9.78 7.90
C GLY A 175 13.41 8.76 7.25
N LEU A 176 12.74 9.12 6.16
CA LEU A 176 11.86 8.23 5.42
C LEU A 176 12.63 7.04 4.88
N HIS A 177 13.78 7.25 4.21
CA HIS A 177 14.61 6.13 3.73
C HIS A 177 15.15 5.24 4.86
N ARG A 178 15.30 5.76 6.09
CA ARG A 178 15.73 5.00 7.27
C ARG A 178 14.59 4.15 7.86
N HIS A 179 13.38 4.71 7.97
CA HIS A 179 12.25 4.10 8.68
C HIS A 179 11.35 3.26 7.75
N LEU A 180 11.22 3.63 6.49
CA LEU A 180 10.34 2.97 5.52
C LEU A 180 10.65 1.48 5.31
N PRO A 181 11.91 1.02 5.21
CA PRO A 181 12.18 -0.40 4.96
C PRO A 181 11.61 -1.32 6.05
N ALA A 182 11.69 -0.91 7.33
CA ALA A 182 11.14 -1.67 8.44
C ALA A 182 9.61 -1.71 8.42
N ALA A 183 8.98 -0.60 8.05
CA ALA A 183 7.52 -0.50 7.93
C ALA A 183 6.99 -1.38 6.78
N VAL A 184 7.61 -1.29 5.60
CA VAL A 184 7.26 -2.09 4.43
C VAL A 184 7.49 -3.58 4.69
N ARG A 185 8.60 -3.95 5.33
CA ARG A 185 8.85 -5.34 5.71
C ARG A 185 7.73 -5.91 6.59
N TYR A 186 7.26 -5.13 7.57
CA TYR A 186 6.17 -5.57 8.43
C TYR A 186 4.86 -5.78 7.65
N LEU A 187 4.49 -4.87 6.74
CA LEU A 187 3.34 -5.05 5.85
C LEU A 187 3.47 -6.34 5.02
N ARG A 188 4.67 -6.63 4.52
CA ARG A 188 4.94 -7.85 3.76
C ARG A 188 4.91 -9.12 4.60
N ASP A 189 5.33 -9.06 5.87
CA ASP A 189 5.21 -10.18 6.82
C ASP A 189 3.73 -10.57 7.05
N LEU A 190 2.82 -9.58 6.94
CA LEU A 190 1.37 -9.75 7.00
C LEU A 190 0.74 -10.11 5.64
N ALA A 191 1.56 -10.37 4.62
CA ALA A 191 1.14 -10.68 3.24
C ALA A 191 0.27 -9.58 2.58
N VAL A 192 0.40 -8.34 3.02
CA VAL A 192 -0.35 -7.21 2.46
C VAL A 192 0.31 -6.76 1.14
N PRO A 193 -0.48 -6.59 0.06
CA PRO A 193 0.06 -6.10 -1.20
C PRO A 193 0.52 -4.63 -1.05
N VAL A 194 1.69 -4.31 -1.63
CA VAL A 194 2.23 -2.96 -1.69
C VAL A 194 2.39 -2.57 -3.15
N ASP A 195 1.75 -1.49 -3.60
CA ASP A 195 1.99 -0.94 -4.94
C ASP A 195 3.38 -0.26 -4.97
N TRP A 196 4.37 -1.02 -5.43
CA TRP A 196 5.76 -0.57 -5.54
C TRP A 196 5.92 0.60 -6.51
N ALA A 197 5.09 0.67 -7.56
CA ALA A 197 5.18 1.76 -8.52
C ALA A 197 4.67 3.05 -7.88
N GLN A 198 3.53 3.01 -7.18
CA GLN A 198 3.04 4.18 -6.46
C GLN A 198 4.00 4.61 -5.33
N LEU A 199 4.61 3.66 -4.62
CA LEU A 199 5.60 3.96 -3.59
C LEU A 199 6.85 4.64 -4.18
N LEU A 200 7.34 4.17 -5.33
CA LEU A 200 8.45 4.80 -6.03
C LEU A 200 8.12 6.25 -6.41
N ASP A 201 6.91 6.50 -6.89
CA ASP A 201 6.44 7.84 -7.28
C ASP A 201 6.47 8.80 -6.10
N ASP A 202 6.00 8.32 -4.96
CA ASP A 202 5.92 9.07 -3.72
C ASP A 202 7.32 9.41 -3.20
N LEU A 203 8.25 8.46 -3.25
CA LEU A 203 9.63 8.69 -2.84
C LEU A 203 10.36 9.70 -3.73
N ILE A 204 10.15 9.64 -5.05
CA ILE A 204 10.73 10.60 -5.99
C ILE A 204 10.17 12.01 -5.72
N ALA A 205 8.87 12.13 -5.47
CA ALA A 205 8.20 13.40 -5.25
C ALA A 205 8.33 13.94 -3.80
N TRP A 206 8.78 13.13 -2.85
CA TRP A 206 8.82 13.44 -1.42
C TRP A 206 9.49 14.76 -1.06
N PRO A 207 10.69 15.10 -1.58
CA PRO A 207 11.37 16.34 -1.17
C PRO A 207 10.58 17.61 -1.49
N ALA A 208 9.78 17.58 -2.55
CA ALA A 208 9.01 18.73 -3.01
C ALA A 208 7.54 18.70 -2.54
N HIS A 209 7.00 17.52 -2.23
CA HIS A 209 5.56 17.33 -2.01
C HIS A 209 5.22 16.49 -0.77
N SER A 210 6.14 16.36 0.19
CA SER A 210 5.94 15.54 1.41
C SER A 210 4.60 15.82 2.10
N GLY A 211 4.23 17.08 2.33
CA GLY A 211 2.95 17.43 2.96
C GLY A 211 1.72 16.94 2.18
N ARG A 212 1.75 16.99 0.84
CA ARG A 212 0.67 16.48 -0.01
C ARG A 212 0.61 14.95 0.02
N ILE A 213 1.77 14.29 -0.03
CA ILE A 213 1.86 12.82 -0.03
C ILE A 213 1.44 12.27 1.33
N SER A 214 1.95 12.84 2.42
CA SER A 214 1.56 12.51 3.80
C SER A 214 0.05 12.64 4.00
N ARG A 215 -0.55 13.74 3.54
CA ARG A 215 -2.00 13.93 3.60
C ARG A 215 -2.74 12.85 2.81
N ARG A 216 -2.29 12.52 1.61
CA ARG A 216 -2.93 11.47 0.80
C ARG A 216 -2.85 10.11 1.48
N TRP A 217 -1.68 9.73 2.01
CA TRP A 217 -1.52 8.48 2.75
C TRP A 217 -2.46 8.41 3.96
N LEU A 218 -2.55 9.46 4.76
CA LEU A 218 -3.48 9.49 5.91
C LEU A 218 -4.95 9.46 5.48
N GLN A 219 -5.31 10.24 4.46
CA GLN A 219 -6.68 10.25 3.93
C GLN A 219 -7.10 8.88 3.43
N ASP A 220 -6.25 8.20 2.65
CA ASP A 220 -6.59 6.88 2.11
C ASP A 220 -6.69 5.82 3.22
N TYR A 221 -5.83 5.91 4.24
CA TYR A 221 -5.91 5.06 5.43
C TYR A 221 -7.27 5.22 6.14
N TYR A 222 -7.64 6.44 6.53
CA TYR A 222 -8.90 6.66 7.26
C TYR A 222 -10.14 6.45 6.39
N ARG A 223 -10.08 6.73 5.07
CA ARG A 223 -11.18 6.43 4.15
C ARG A 223 -11.46 4.94 4.07
N LEU A 224 -10.42 4.11 3.94
CA LEU A 224 -10.59 2.67 3.86
C LEU A 224 -11.07 2.09 5.20
N ARG A 225 -10.54 2.58 6.34
CA ARG A 225 -11.01 2.20 7.68
C ARG A 225 -12.48 2.57 7.91
N ALA A 226 -12.88 3.78 7.55
CA ALA A 226 -14.27 4.21 7.68
C ALA A 226 -15.22 3.37 6.81
N ALA A 227 -14.80 2.98 5.61
CA ALA A 227 -15.57 2.09 4.75
C ALA A 227 -15.69 0.67 5.35
N ASP A 228 -14.61 0.10 5.88
CA ASP A 228 -14.60 -1.21 6.55
C ASP A 228 -15.52 -1.25 7.78
N LEU A 229 -15.46 -0.21 8.63
CA LEU A 229 -16.33 -0.12 9.80
C LEU A 229 -17.81 -0.02 9.43
N ARG A 230 -18.15 0.72 8.36
CA ARG A 230 -19.53 0.79 7.86
C ARG A 230 -20.01 -0.55 7.32
N ALA A 231 -19.18 -1.23 6.53
CA ALA A 231 -19.53 -2.56 5.99
C ALA A 231 -19.77 -3.57 7.11
N LYS A 232 -18.93 -3.58 8.17
CA LYS A 232 -19.11 -4.45 9.34
C LYS A 232 -20.41 -4.17 10.10
N ALA A 233 -20.80 -2.91 10.23
CA ALA A 233 -22.08 -2.54 10.85
C ALA A 233 -23.26 -3.00 9.99
N GLU A 234 -23.23 -2.76 8.68
CA GLU A 234 -24.27 -3.21 7.75
C GLU A 234 -24.42 -4.75 7.71
N ASP A 235 -23.31 -5.48 7.79
CA ASP A 235 -23.32 -6.94 7.86
C ASP A 235 -23.83 -7.46 9.22
N GLY A 236 -23.51 -6.75 10.32
CA GLY A 236 -24.07 -7.04 11.64
C GLY A 236 -25.59 -6.84 11.68
N ASP A 237 -26.07 -5.68 11.21
CA ASP A 237 -27.50 -5.38 11.10
C ASP A 237 -28.22 -6.42 10.22
N ARG A 238 -27.60 -6.84 9.11
CA ARG A 238 -28.15 -7.89 8.23
C ARG A 238 -28.25 -9.24 8.95
N GLN A 239 -27.21 -9.64 9.68
CA GLN A 239 -27.21 -10.88 10.47
C GLN A 239 -28.29 -10.85 11.55
N GLU A 240 -28.45 -9.74 12.27
CA GLU A 240 -29.50 -9.57 13.28
C GLU A 240 -30.91 -9.66 12.66
N LEU A 241 -31.12 -9.11 11.46
CA LEU A 241 -32.39 -9.20 10.72
C LEU A 241 -32.68 -10.62 10.19
N GLU A 242 -31.65 -11.36 9.78
CA GLU A 242 -31.74 -12.77 9.39
C GLU A 242 -32.04 -13.65 10.60
N GLU A 243 -31.36 -13.43 11.73
CA GLU A 243 -31.58 -14.15 13.00
C GLU A 243 -32.96 -13.86 13.61
N SER A 244 -33.46 -12.63 13.49
CA SER A 244 -34.79 -12.22 13.96
C SER A 244 -35.93 -12.70 13.03
N GLY A 245 -35.61 -13.34 11.90
CA GLY A 245 -36.59 -13.88 10.95
C GLY A 245 -37.34 -12.82 10.13
N LEU A 246 -36.88 -11.58 10.09
CA LEU A 246 -37.49 -10.50 9.30
C LEU A 246 -37.04 -10.50 7.84
N LEU A 247 -35.89 -11.13 7.53
CA LEU A 247 -35.40 -11.40 6.18
C LEU A 247 -35.69 -12.85 5.77
N HIS A 248 -36.94 -13.14 5.41
CA HIS A 248 -37.27 -14.40 4.74
C HIS A 248 -36.74 -14.35 3.29
N VAL A 249 -35.55 -14.89 3.05
CA VAL A 249 -35.11 -15.27 1.71
C VAL A 249 -35.99 -16.45 1.26
N PRO A 250 -36.85 -16.30 0.24
CA PRO A 250 -37.68 -17.41 -0.20
C PRO A 250 -36.75 -18.48 -0.78
N GLY A 251 -36.68 -19.63 -0.11
CA GLY A 251 -35.97 -20.80 -0.61
C GLY A 251 -36.46 -21.17 -2.01
N PRO A 252 -35.62 -21.82 -2.84
CA PRO A 252 -36.01 -22.20 -4.20
C PRO A 252 -37.28 -23.05 -4.12
N ARG A 253 -38.36 -22.57 -4.74
CA ARG A 253 -39.64 -23.27 -4.81
C ARG A 253 -39.39 -24.72 -5.21
N ALA A 254 -39.63 -25.65 -4.29
CA ALA A 254 -39.67 -27.06 -4.58
C ALA A 254 -40.66 -27.27 -5.74
N GLN A 255 -40.17 -27.84 -6.84
CA GLN A 255 -41.00 -28.33 -7.92
C GLN A 255 -41.99 -29.35 -7.35
N SER A 256 -43.27 -29.14 -7.69
CA SER A 256 -44.38 -30.03 -7.36
C SER A 256 -44.06 -31.49 -7.74
N PRO A 257 -44.40 -32.48 -6.90
CA PRO A 257 -44.34 -33.87 -7.33
C PRO A 257 -45.48 -34.15 -8.33
N ASP A 258 -45.07 -34.62 -9.50
CA ASP A 258 -45.91 -35.13 -10.58
C ASP A 258 -46.64 -36.42 -10.11
N PRO A 259 -47.98 -36.52 -10.19
CA PRO A 259 -48.67 -37.77 -9.86
C PRO A 259 -48.53 -38.77 -11.02
N SER A 260 -47.87 -39.90 -10.74
CA SER A 260 -47.73 -41.05 -11.64
C SER A 260 -49.08 -41.61 -12.13
N PRO A 261 -49.14 -42.20 -13.33
CA PRO A 261 -50.36 -42.73 -13.91
C PRO A 261 -50.79 -44.08 -13.32
N THR A 262 -52.08 -44.18 -13.01
CA THR A 262 -52.80 -45.38 -12.58
C THR A 262 -52.67 -46.53 -13.59
N THR A 263 -52.14 -47.66 -13.12
CA THR A 263 -52.33 -48.98 -13.73
C THR A 263 -53.67 -49.53 -13.27
N THR A 264 -54.58 -49.80 -14.20
CA THR A 264 -55.70 -50.75 -14.02
C THR A 264 -55.85 -51.56 -15.30
N ALA A 265 -56.06 -52.86 -15.08
CA ALA A 265 -56.22 -54.00 -15.97
C ALA A 265 -57.07 -53.80 -17.23
#